data_AF-A0A2V9PCX2-F1
#
_entry.id   AF-A0A2V9PCX2-F1
#
_cell.length_a   1.000
_cell.length_b   1.000
_cell.length_c   1.000
_cell.angle_alpha   90.00
_cell.angle_beta   90.00
_cell.angle_gamma   90.00
#
_symmetry.space_group_name_H-M   'P 1'
#
loop_
_entity.id
_entity.type
_entity.pdbx_description
1 polymer ?
#
loop_
_entity_poly.entity_id
_entity_poly.type
_entity_poly.pdbx_seq_one_letter_code
_entity_poly.pdbx_strand_id
1 'polypeptide(L)' 'MKWITRKDVKVDRVACPWLIKRFVASEAEFLFVEEKDLLDESKRQGATPFDAPSVPRHCW' A
#
# COMPACT_ATOMS: atom_id res chain seq x y z
N MET A 1 9.37 3.09 -6.93
CA MET A 1 8.15 3.71 -6.35
C MET A 1 7.71 2.87 -5.17
N LYS A 2 7.42 3.49 -4.01
CA LYS A 2 7.05 2.77 -2.79
C LYS A 2 5.53 2.63 -2.67
N TRP A 3 5.09 1.44 -2.33
CA TRP A 3 3.70 1.09 -2.08
C TRP A 3 3.58 0.62 -0.63
N ILE A 4 2.54 1.06 0.07
CA ILE A 4 2.36 0.72 1.47
C ILE A 4 0.97 0.17 1.71
N THR A 5 0.89 -0.89 2.50
CA THR A 5 -0.38 -1.47 2.94
C THR A 5 -0.24 -1.96 4.37
N ARG A 6 -1.30 -2.57 4.88
CA ARG A 6 -1.36 -3.00 6.27
C ARG A 6 -0.85 -4.41 6.43
N LYS A 7 -0.15 -4.65 7.53
CA LYS A 7 0.28 -5.97 7.96
C LYS A 7 -0.96 -6.75 8.38
N ASP A 8 -1.35 -7.70 7.54
CA ASP A 8 -2.23 -8.82 7.88
C ASP A 8 -2.35 -9.68 6.61
N VAL A 9 -2.36 -11.00 6.75
CA VAL A 9 -2.43 -11.91 5.60
C VAL A 9 -3.87 -11.98 5.12
N LYS A 10 -4.19 -11.14 4.12
CA LYS A 10 -5.41 -11.24 3.31
C LYS A 10 -5.01 -11.50 1.86
N VAL A 11 -5.84 -12.25 1.13
CA VAL A 11 -5.58 -12.63 -0.27
C VAL A 11 -5.28 -11.39 -1.13
N ASP A 12 -6.03 -10.30 -0.95
CA ASP A 12 -5.85 -9.04 -1.67
C ASP A 12 -4.46 -8.43 -1.45
N ARG A 13 -3.90 -8.56 -0.24
CA ARG A 13 -2.60 -7.98 0.14
C ARG A 13 -1.41 -8.75 -0.38
N VAL A 14 -1.62 -9.95 -0.93
CA VAL A 14 -0.61 -10.75 -1.63
C VAL A 14 -0.78 -10.62 -3.15
N ALA A 15 -2.03 -10.60 -3.62
CA ALA A 15 -2.35 -10.47 -5.05
C ALA A 15 -2.07 -9.06 -5.60
N CYS A 16 -2.42 -8.00 -4.86
CA CYS A 16 -2.21 -6.62 -5.31
C CYS A 16 -0.72 -6.28 -5.54
N PRO A 17 0.23 -6.63 -4.64
CA PRO A 17 1.65 -6.42 -4.91
C PRO A 17 2.14 -7.11 -6.19
N TRP A 18 1.65 -8.32 -6.46
CA TRP A 18 2.00 -9.05 -7.68
C TRP A 18 1.49 -8.31 -8.94
N LEU A 19 0.23 -7.84 -8.92
CA LEU A 19 -0.35 -7.07 -10.03
C LEU A 19 0.38 -5.74 -10.25
N ILE A 20 0.66 -5.00 -9.18
CA ILE A 20 1.39 -3.73 -9.23
C ILE A 20 2.78 -3.95 -9.84
N LYS A 21 3.51 -4.98 -9.39
CA LYS A 21 4.81 -5.34 -9.99
C LYS A 21 4.70 -5.74 -11.45
N ARG A 22 3.62 -6.43 -11.83
CA ARG A 22 3.48 -6.97 -13.18
C ARG A 22 3.10 -5.92 -14.22
N PHE A 23 2.27 -4.95 -13.85
CA PHE A 23 1.61 -4.05 -14.80
C PHE A 23 1.88 -2.56 -14.58
N VAL A 24 2.23 -2.14 -13.36
CA VAL A 24 2.36 -0.70 -13.01
C VAL A 24 3.83 -0.32 -12.84
N ALA A 25 4.55 -1.03 -11.97
CA ALA A 25 5.92 -0.71 -11.62
C ALA A 25 6.68 -1.99 -11.20
N SER A 26 7.50 -2.51 -12.11
CA SER A 26 8.34 -3.71 -11.88
C SER A 26 9.30 -3.57 -10.70
N GLU A 27 9.79 -2.36 -10.46
CA GLU A 27 10.71 -1.99 -9.38
C GLU A 27 9.96 -1.44 -8.14
N ALA A 28 8.69 -1.81 -7.96
CA ALA A 28 7.92 -1.42 -6.79
C ALA A 28 8.46 -2.07 -5.51
N GLU A 29 8.62 -1.26 -4.47
CA GLU A 29 8.93 -1.69 -3.11
C GLU A 29 7.64 -1.68 -2.27
N PHE A 30 7.43 -2.72 -1.48
CA PHE A 30 6.23 -2.86 -0.65
C PHE A 30 6.57 -2.77 0.83
N LEU A 31 5.84 -1.91 1.53
CA LEU A 31 5.93 -1.70 2.96
C LEU A 31 4.64 -2.21 3.61
N PHE A 32 4.78 -2.97 4.69
CA PHE A 32 3.67 -3.51 5.46
C PHE A 32 3.75 -2.96 6.88
N VAL A 33 2.72 -2.22 7.28
CA VAL A 33 2.69 -1.50 8.57
C VAL A 33 1.42 -1.77 9.34
N GLU A 34 1.38 -1.44 10.62
CA GLU A 34 0.12 -1.53 11.37
C GLU A 34 -0.96 -0.65 10.77
N GLU A 35 -2.21 -1.05 10.96
CA GLU A 35 -3.37 -0.31 10.47
C GLU A 35 -3.39 1.15 10.88
N LYS A 36 -3.09 1.39 12.16
CA LYS A 36 -2.99 2.72 12.76
C LYS A 36 -1.88 3.59 12.14
N ASP A 37 -0.82 2.96 11.65
CA ASP A 37 0.40 3.65 11.20
C ASP A 37 0.41 3.87 9.68
N LEU A 38 -0.56 3.30 8.94
CA LEU A 38 -0.61 3.32 7.48
C LEU A 38 -0.54 4.73 6.90
N LEU A 39 -1.39 5.63 7.38
CA LEU A 39 -1.50 6.97 6.82
C LEU A 39 -0.26 7.81 7.16
N ASP A 40 0.22 7.71 8.40
CA ASP A 40 1.38 8.48 8.84
C ASP A 40 2.66 7.99 8.16
N GLU A 41 2.84 6.66 8.05
CA GLU A 41 3.99 6.09 7.38
C GLU A 41 3.96 6.31 5.86
N SER A 42 2.77 6.33 5.25
CA SER A 42 2.62 6.66 3.83
C SER A 42 3.13 8.07 3.53
N LYS A 43 2.79 9.04 4.37
CA LYS A 43 3.26 10.43 4.26
C LYS A 43 4.75 10.54 4.54
N ARG A 44 5.24 9.89 5.60
CA ARG A 44 6.66 9.93 5.98
C ARG A 44 7.57 9.32 4.91
N GLN A 45 7.15 8.23 4.29
CA GLN A 45 7.95 7.54 3.28
C GLN A 45 7.67 7.97 1.84
N GLY A 46 6.69 8.85 1.62
CA GLY A 46 6.20 9.17 0.27
C GLY A 46 5.70 7.92 -0.46
N ALA A 47 5.11 6.97 0.26
CA ALA A 47 4.62 5.71 -0.28
C ALA A 47 3.13 5.81 -0.63
N THR A 48 2.73 5.22 -1.75
CA THR A 48 1.33 5.21 -2.18
C THR A 48 0.56 4.12 -1.42
N PRO A 49 -0.47 4.47 -0.64
CA PRO A 49 -1.23 3.47 0.10
C PRO A 49 -2.17 2.68 -0.84
N PHE A 50 -2.28 1.37 -0.61
CA PHE A 50 -3.26 0.50 -1.27
C PHE A 50 -3.95 -0.42 -0.25
N ASP A 51 -5.18 -0.83 -0.52
CA ASP A 51 -6.04 -1.60 0.42
C ASP A 51 -6.22 -0.90 1.79
N ALA A 52 -6.49 0.40 1.75
CA ALA A 52 -6.86 1.19 2.93
C ALA A 52 -8.40 1.22 3.08
N PRO A 53 -8.98 0.82 4.22
CA PRO A 53 -10.42 0.63 4.43
C PRO A 53 -11.16 1.95 4.59
N SER A 54 -10.45 3.06 4.75
CA SER A 54 -11.02 4.37 5.00
C SER A 54 -10.02 5.46 4.63
N VAL A 55 -9.53 5.45 3.39
CA VAL A 55 -9.09 6.72 2.78
C VAL A 55 -10.36 7.53 2.48
N PRO A 56 -10.53 8.75 3.03
CA PRO A 56 -11.59 9.64 2.60
C PRO A 56 -11.51 9.77 1.08
N ARG A 57 -12.64 9.70 0.37
CA ARG A 57 -12.76 9.74 -1.11
C ARG A 57 -12.22 11.02 -1.78
N HIS A 58 -11.47 11.85 -1.06
CA HIS A 58 -11.00 13.16 -1.46
C HIS A 58 -9.47 13.24 -1.69
N CYS A 59 -8.76 12.10 -1.67
CA CYS A 59 -7.31 12.05 -1.84
C CYS A 59 -6.83 11.13 -2.97
N TRP A 60 -7.70 10.78 -3.93
CA TRP A 60 -7.30 10.13 -5.18
C TRP A 60 -7.05 11.17 -6.26
#